data_AF-A0A399WU06-F1
#
_entry.id   AF-A0A399WU06-F1
#
_cell.length_a   1.000
_cell.length_b   1.000
_cell.length_c   1.000
_cell.angle_alpha   90.00
_cell.angle_beta   90.00
_cell.angle_gamma   90.00
#
_symmetry.space_group_name_H-M   'P 1'
#
loop_
_entity.id
_entity.type
_entity.pdbx_description
1 polymer ?
#
loop_
_entity_poly.entity_id
_entity_poly.type
_entity_poly.pdbx_seq_one_letter_code
_entity_poly.pdbx_strand_id
1 'polypeptide(L)'
;MGDTIPSSEFVFTADGKFKMTGTSGTESVSVIGSWKLDGKKATLTPESLGGKKPENEMERKPLVITLSEDGKYFTPEDSGVPVRYVRK
;
A
#
# COMPACT_ATOMS: atom_id res chain seq x y z
N MET A 1 5.31 2.75 26.86
CA MET A 1 3.93 2.74 26.34
C MET A 1 4.03 2.36 24.89
N GLY A 2 3.37 1.27 24.50
CA GLY A 2 3.64 0.56 23.24
C GLY A 2 3.32 1.40 22.01
N ASP A 3 4.29 1.42 21.09
CA ASP A 3 4.19 1.81 19.69
C ASP A 3 2.81 1.54 19.08
N THR A 4 1.95 2.57 19.02
CA THR A 4 0.81 2.56 18.11
C THR A 4 1.35 2.81 16.71
N ILE A 5 1.72 1.74 16.03
CA ILE A 5 1.95 1.76 14.59
C ILE A 5 0.67 2.32 13.96
N PRO A 6 0.70 3.44 13.21
CA PRO A 6 -0.48 3.95 12.53
C PRO A 6 -0.98 2.83 11.62
N SER A 7 -2.15 2.27 11.94
CA SER A 7 -2.75 1.15 11.25
C SER A 7 -3.09 1.57 9.83
N SER A 8 -2.13 1.36 8.92
CA SER A 8 -2.28 1.62 7.50
C SER A 8 -2.99 0.41 6.92
N GLU A 9 -4.24 0.59 6.51
CA GLU A 9 -5.04 -0.48 5.92
C GLU A 9 -4.73 -0.59 4.43
N PHE A 10 -4.26 -1.76 3.99
CA PHE A 10 -4.05 -2.07 2.58
C PHE A 10 -5.10 -3.06 2.10
N VAL A 11 -5.94 -2.60 1.20
CA VAL A 11 -6.96 -3.40 0.53
C VAL A 11 -6.55 -3.61 -0.92
N PHE A 12 -6.47 -4.87 -1.33
CA PHE A 12 -6.22 -5.24 -2.72
C PHE A 12 -7.47 -5.94 -3.25
N THR A 13 -8.00 -5.42 -4.35
CA THR A 13 -9.18 -5.98 -5.01
C THR A 13 -8.76 -6.92 -6.14
N ALA A 14 -9.61 -7.90 -6.41
CA ALA A 14 -9.37 -8.91 -7.45
C ALA A 14 -9.33 -8.32 -8.87
N ASP A 15 -9.85 -7.11 -9.09
CA ASP A 15 -9.80 -6.42 -10.39
C ASP A 15 -8.42 -5.78 -10.69
N GLY A 16 -7.45 -5.93 -9.78
CA GLY A 16 -6.12 -5.34 -9.95
C GLY A 16 -6.05 -3.88 -9.48
N LYS A 17 -6.97 -3.44 -8.62
CA LYS A 17 -6.90 -2.15 -7.93
C LYS A 17 -6.48 -2.32 -6.46
N PHE A 18 -5.82 -1.31 -5.93
CA PHE A 18 -5.47 -1.27 -4.52
C PHE A 18 -5.90 0.05 -3.91
N LYS A 19 -6.21 -0.01 -2.62
CA LYS A 19 -6.47 1.15 -1.78
C LYS A 19 -5.65 1.01 -0.50
N MET A 20 -4.76 1.94 -0.27
CA MET A 20 -4.06 2.11 1.00
C MET A 20 -4.69 3.28 1.74
N THR A 21 -5.02 3.11 3.01
CA THR A 21 -5.50 4.20 3.86
C THR A 21 -4.56 4.32 5.05
N GLY A 22 -3.79 5.40 5.11
CA GLY A 22 -2.92 5.75 6.23
C GLY A 22 -3.58 6.82 7.08
N THR A 23 -3.51 6.69 8.41
CA THR A 23 -3.94 7.74 9.33
C THR A 23 -2.71 8.34 9.99
N SER A 24 -2.48 9.64 9.80
CA SER A 24 -1.41 10.39 10.46
C SER A 24 -2.05 11.45 11.35
N GLY A 25 -2.07 11.19 12.67
CA GLY A 25 -2.79 12.05 13.61
C GLY A 25 -4.30 12.09 13.35
N THR A 26 -4.84 13.28 13.06
CA THR A 26 -6.27 13.49 12.71
C THR A 26 -6.55 13.40 11.21
N GLU A 27 -5.51 13.32 10.36
CA GLU A 27 -5.68 13.30 8.92
C GLU A 27 -5.61 11.88 8.38
N SER A 28 -6.62 11.52 7.57
CA SER A 28 -6.68 10.25 6.85
C SER A 28 -6.28 10.50 5.40
N VAL A 29 -5.20 9.86 4.96
CA VAL A 29 -4.74 9.92 3.57
C VAL A 29 -5.01 8.57 2.92
N SER A 30 -5.75 8.58 1.81
CA SER A 30 -5.99 7.38 1.01
C SER A 30 -5.24 7.42 -0.30
N VAL A 31 -4.48 6.38 -0.60
CA VAL A 31 -3.83 6.14 -1.88
C VAL A 31 -4.63 5.10 -2.63
N ILE A 32 -4.97 5.38 -3.89
CA ILE A 32 -5.68 4.47 -4.77
C ILE A 32 -4.84 4.30 -6.02
N GLY A 33 -4.76 3.07 -6.52
CA GLY A 33 -4.06 2.80 -7.75
C GLY A 33 -4.31 1.41 -8.27
N SER A 34 -3.46 1.00 -9.20
CA SER A 34 -3.49 -0.34 -9.79
C SER A 34 -2.36 -1.18 -9.22
N TRP A 35 -2.56 -2.48 -9.08
CA TRP A 35 -1.52 -3.41 -8.64
C TRP A 35 -1.41 -4.60 -9.57
N LYS A 36 -0.22 -5.17 -9.65
CA LYS A 36 0.06 -6.41 -10.38
C LYS A 36 0.87 -7.34 -9.52
N LEU A 37 0.46 -8.61 -9.46
CA LEU A 37 1.23 -9.68 -8.82
C LEU A 37 2.05 -10.41 -9.88
N ASP A 38 3.36 -10.46 -9.68
CA ASP A 38 4.32 -11.24 -10.44
C ASP A 38 5.00 -12.25 -9.49
N GLY A 39 4.44 -13.46 -9.44
CA GLY A 39 4.85 -14.51 -8.50
C GLY A 39 4.66 -14.08 -7.03
N LYS A 40 5.77 -13.81 -6.33
CA LYS A 40 5.78 -13.34 -4.93
C LYS A 40 5.88 -11.81 -4.80
N LYS A 41 6.12 -11.09 -5.90
CA LYS A 41 6.26 -9.62 -5.89
C LYS A 41 4.99 -8.98 -6.39
N ALA A 42 4.48 -7.98 -5.68
CA ALA A 42 3.41 -7.13 -6.15
C ALA A 42 3.94 -5.71 -6.44
N THR A 43 3.62 -5.18 -7.61
CA THR A 43 3.93 -3.82 -8.01
C THR A 43 2.67 -2.98 -7.88
N LEU A 44 2.69 -1.98 -7.03
CA LEU A 44 1.63 -1.01 -6.77
C LEU A 44 1.93 0.28 -7.54
N THR A 45 1.07 0.66 -8.47
CA THR A 45 1.16 1.93 -9.21
C THR A 45 0.12 2.91 -8.67
N PRO A 46 0.52 3.92 -7.88
CA PRO A 46 -0.41 4.92 -7.37
C PRO A 46 -0.99 5.77 -8.51
N GLU A 47 -2.31 5.96 -8.50
CA GLU A 47 -3.03 6.80 -9.47
C GLU A 47 -3.67 8.02 -8.80
N SER A 48 -3.96 7.92 -7.49
CA SER A 48 -4.48 9.01 -6.68
C SER A 48 -3.94 8.95 -5.25
N LEU A 49 -3.59 10.11 -4.70
CA LEU A 49 -3.12 10.33 -3.34
C LEU A 49 -4.04 11.36 -2.67
N GLY A 50 -4.74 10.97 -1.61
CA GLY A 50 -5.68 11.84 -0.90
C GLY A 50 -6.79 12.41 -1.78
N GLY A 51 -7.21 11.69 -2.82
CA GLY A 51 -8.22 12.16 -3.78
C GLY A 51 -7.69 13.12 -4.86
N LYS A 52 -6.38 13.41 -4.88
CA LYS A 52 -5.71 14.16 -5.94
C LYS A 52 -4.87 13.23 -6.81
N LYS A 53 -4.53 13.66 -8.04
CA LYS A 53 -3.56 12.93 -8.88
C LYS A 53 -2.14 13.25 -8.38
N PRO A 54 -1.22 12.28 -8.40
CA PRO A 54 0.17 12.51 -8.03
C PRO A 54 0.81 13.58 -8.94
N GLU A 55 1.30 14.66 -8.32
CA GLU A 55 1.83 15.82 -9.06
C GLU A 55 3.31 15.63 -9.39
N ASN A 56 4.06 14.89 -8.55
CA ASN A 56 5.50 14.70 -8.68
C ASN A 56 5.90 13.26 -9.07
N GLU A 57 7.13 13.08 -9.59
CA GLU A 57 7.66 11.77 -9.97
C GLU A 57 7.75 10.78 -8.80
N MET A 58 8.09 11.26 -7.60
CA MET A 58 8.12 10.42 -6.39
C MET A 58 6.73 9.86 -6.06
N GLU A 59 5.68 10.65 -6.28
CA GLU A 59 4.29 10.26 -6.02
C GLU A 59 3.73 9.29 -7.08
N ARG A 60 4.35 9.26 -8.27
CA ARG A 60 4.02 8.32 -9.36
C ARG A 60 4.86 7.06 -9.31
N LYS A 61 5.88 7.01 -8.45
CA LYS A 61 6.82 5.90 -8.39
C LYS A 61 6.06 4.64 -7.95
N PRO A 62 6.14 3.54 -8.70
CA PRO A 62 5.51 2.30 -8.29
C PRO A 62 6.20 1.75 -7.05
N LEU A 63 5.41 1.31 -6.07
CA LEU A 63 5.90 0.65 -4.87
C LEU A 63 5.92 -0.86 -5.10
N VAL A 64 7.09 -1.48 -4.95
CA VAL A 64 7.22 -2.94 -5.02
C VAL A 64 7.17 -3.52 -3.62
N ILE A 65 6.27 -4.47 -3.42
CA ILE A 65 6.09 -5.19 -2.16
C ILE A 65 6.25 -6.69 -2.40
N THR A 66 6.79 -7.40 -1.43
CA THR A 66 6.91 -8.87 -1.49
C THR A 66 5.87 -9.50 -0.59
N LEU A 67 5.06 -10.41 -1.14
CA LEU A 67 4.10 -11.21 -0.37
C LEU A 67 4.86 -12.21 0.50
N SER A 68 4.55 -12.22 1.79
CA SER A 68 5.08 -13.18 2.76
C SER A 68 4.54 -14.59 2.47
N GLU A 69 5.27 -15.65 2.83
CA GLU A 69 4.86 -17.04 2.58
C GLU A 69 3.47 -17.40 3.13
N ASP A 70 3.10 -16.83 4.27
CA ASP A 70 1.78 -17.03 4.90
C ASP A 70 0.64 -16.26 4.19
N GLY A 71 0.98 -15.42 3.21
CA GLY A 71 0.01 -14.63 2.43
C GLY A 71 -0.67 -13.50 3.20
N LYS A 72 -0.35 -13.30 4.49
CA LYS A 72 -0.98 -12.30 5.36
C LYS A 72 -0.27 -10.95 5.45
N TYR A 73 0.96 -10.85 4.94
CA TYR A 73 1.77 -9.65 5.07
C TYR A 73 2.52 -9.35 3.77
N PHE A 74 2.76 -8.07 3.54
CA PHE A 74 3.62 -7.57 2.48
C PHE A 74 4.79 -6.80 3.05
N THR A 75 5.98 -6.99 2.49
CA THR A 75 7.16 -6.21 2.86
C THR A 75 7.52 -5.28 1.70
N PRO A 76 7.41 -3.95 1.84
CA PRO A 76 7.86 -3.00 0.83
C PRO A 76 9.39 -3.05 0.72
N GLU A 77 9.91 -3.11 -0.51
CA GLU A 77 11.36 -3.11 -0.74
C GLU A 77 12.01 -1.79 -0.30
N ASP A 78 11.28 -0.67 -0.36
CA ASP A 78 11.80 0.69 -0.11
C ASP A 78 11.78 1.09 1.37
N SER A 79 10.92 0.47 2.19
CA SER A 79 10.66 0.92 3.57
C SER A 79 11.03 -0.11 4.65
N GLY A 80 11.11 -1.41 4.31
CA GLY A 80 11.46 -2.46 5.27
C GLY A 80 10.42 -2.73 6.37
N VAL A 81 9.36 -1.92 6.46
CA VAL A 81 8.27 -2.09 7.45
C VAL A 81 7.19 -3.03 6.88
N PRO A 82 6.92 -4.19 7.50
CA PRO A 82 5.88 -5.09 7.02
C PRO A 82 4.49 -4.46 7.20
N VAL A 83 3.69 -4.52 6.15
CA VAL A 83 2.30 -4.04 6.10
C VAL A 83 1.32 -5.20 6.03
N ARG A 84 0.24 -5.10 6.80
CA ARG A 84 -0.75 -6.16 6.96
C ARG A 84 -1.66 -6.22 5.73
N TYR A 85 -1.82 -7.42 5.17
CA TYR A 85 -2.76 -7.67 4.09
C TYR A 85 -4.18 -7.82 4.63
N VAL A 86 -5.11 -7.02 4.11
CA VAL A 86 -6.54 -7.21 4.35
C VAL A 86 -7.20 -7.55 3.01
N ARG A 87 -7.52 -8.83 2.81
CA ARG A 87 -8.37 -9.28 1.70
C ARG A 87 -9.82 -8.99 2.06
N LYS A 88 -10.51 -8.20 1.25
CA LYS A 88 -11.94 -7.93 1.40
C LYS A 88 -12.67 -8.30 0.12
#